data_AF-A0A453B4L4-F1
#
_entry.id   AF-A0A453B4L4-F1
#
_cell.length_a   1.000
_cell.length_b   1.000
_cell.length_c   1.000
_cell.angle_alpha   90.00
_cell.angle_beta   90.00
_cell.angle_gamma   90.00
#
_symmetry.space_group_name_H-M   'P 1'
#
loop_
_entity.id
_entity.type
_entity.pdbx_description
1 polymer ?
#
loop_
_entity_poly.entity_id
_entity_poly.type
_entity_poly.pdbx_seq_one_letter_code
_entity_poly.pdbx_strand_id
1 'polypeptide(L)' 'AAGATMKAPSAAGFLISRTAFVANPQVYYQILRTAGAAAAAAAFV' A
#
# COMPACT_ATOMS: atom_id res chain seq x y z
N ALA A 1 -9.46 -9.65 14.64
CA ALA A 1 -8.50 -9.46 13.54
C ALA A 1 -8.09 -7.99 13.49
N ALA A 2 -7.00 -7.60 14.15
CA ALA A 2 -6.57 -6.20 14.29
C ALA A 2 -5.19 -5.94 13.64
N GLY A 3 -4.76 -6.78 12.70
CA GLY A 3 -3.43 -6.72 12.07
C GLY A 3 -3.42 -6.82 10.55
N ALA A 4 -4.57 -6.67 9.89
CA ALA A 4 -4.67 -6.81 8.44
C ALA A 4 -4.11 -5.59 7.70
N THR A 5 -4.19 -4.39 8.28
CA THR A 5 -3.75 -3.13 7.66
C THR A 5 -2.52 -2.54 8.37
N MET A 6 -1.64 -1.90 7.60
CA MET A 6 -0.42 -1.22 8.04
C MET A 6 -0.32 0.17 7.41
N LYS A 7 0.44 1.07 8.04
CA LYS A 7 0.78 2.36 7.43
C LYS A 7 1.56 2.12 6.15
N ALA A 8 1.07 2.68 5.05
CA ALA A 8 1.70 2.51 3.77
C ALA A 8 3.03 3.29 3.76
N PRO A 9 4.17 2.62 3.49
CA PRO A 9 5.44 3.31 3.41
C PRO A 9 5.38 4.31 2.24
N SER A 10 5.74 5.56 2.52
CA SER A 10 5.76 6.66 1.55
C SER A 10 4.40 7.11 0.99
N ALA A 11 3.27 6.69 1.57
CA ALA A 11 1.96 7.32 1.29
C ALA A 11 1.50 8.06 2.54
N ALA A 12 1.44 9.40 2.45
CA ALA A 12 1.20 10.32 3.57
C ALA A 12 -0.09 10.00 4.36
N GLY A 13 0.01 9.11 5.35
CA GLY A 13 -1.08 8.73 6.25
C GLY A 13 -2.03 7.65 5.74
N PHE A 14 -1.79 7.03 4.59
CA PHE A 14 -2.66 5.95 4.09
C PHE A 14 -2.41 4.64 4.82
N LEU A 15 -3.48 3.85 4.98
CA LEU A 15 -3.44 2.48 5.47
C LEU A 15 -3.66 1.53 4.31
N ILE A 16 -2.83 0.49 4.24
CA ILE A 16 -2.91 -0.57 3.24
C ILE A 16 -2.94 -1.93 3.91
N SER A 17 -3.55 -2.92 3.28
CA SER A 17 -3.48 -4.32 3.63
C SER A 17 -2.03 -4.83 3.65
N ARG A 18 -1.58 -5.21 4.84
CA ARG A 18 -0.25 -5.79 5.12
C ARG A 18 -0.03 -7.08 4.34
N THR A 19 -1.07 -7.91 4.17
CA THR A 19 -0.94 -9.17 3.42
C THR A 19 -0.75 -8.94 1.93
N ALA A 20 -1.50 -7.99 1.34
CA ALA A 20 -1.32 -7.60 -0.05
C ALA A 20 0.08 -7.00 -0.29
N PHE A 21 0.54 -6.16 0.63
CA PHE A 21 1.88 -5.58 0.56
C PHE A 21 2.99 -6.63 0.69
N VAL A 22 2.87 -7.59 1.60
CA VAL A 22 3.86 -8.67 1.76
C VAL A 22 3.86 -9.61 0.56
N ALA A 23 2.69 -9.88 -0.02
CA ALA A 23 2.60 -10.73 -1.21
C ALA A 23 3.25 -10.08 -2.44
N ASN A 24 3.08 -8.76 -2.63
CA ASN A 24 3.54 -8.05 -3.83
C ASN A 24 4.08 -6.64 -3.54
N PRO A 25 5.19 -6.49 -2.80
CA PRO A 25 5.70 -5.17 -2.41
C PRO A 25 6.18 -4.36 -3.62
N GLN A 26 6.68 -5.02 -4.65
CA GLN A 26 7.20 -4.37 -5.85
C GLN A 26 6.10 -3.70 -6.69
N VAL A 27 4.88 -4.27 -6.69
CA VAL A 27 3.72 -3.67 -7.38
C VAL A 27 3.29 -2.39 -6.69
N TYR A 28 3.29 -2.37 -5.35
CA TYR A 28 2.99 -1.16 -4.57
C TYR A 28 3.95 -0.02 -4.93
N TYR A 29 5.27 -0.26 -4.96
CA TYR A 29 6.24 0.77 -5.31
C TYR A 29 6.19 1.20 -6.78
N GLN A 30 5.81 0.30 -7.68
CA GLN A 30 5.58 0.67 -9.08
C GLN A 30 4.40 1.64 -9.18
N ILE A 31 3.24 1.29 -8.62
CA ILE A 31 2.06 2.16 -8.64
C ILE A 31 2.34 3.48 -7.90
N LEU A 32 3.05 3.42 -6.77
CA LEU A 32 3.45 4.62 -6.03
C LEU A 32 4.27 5.57 -6.90
N ARG A 33 5.15 5.04 -7.77
CA ARG A 33 5.97 5.85 -8.69
C ARG A 33 5.18 6.31 -9.91
N THR A 34 4.24 5.53 -10.42
CA THR A 34 3.53 5.85 -11.68
C THR A 34 2.29 6.71 -11.46
N ALA A 35 1.51 6.41 -10.43
CA ALA A 35 0.18 6.94 -10.18
C ALA A 35 0.06 7.65 -8.82
N GLY A 36 1.09 7.55 -7.98
CA GLY A 36 1.18 8.26 -6.70
C GLY A 36 0.60 7.49 -5.51
N ALA A 37 0.74 8.12 -4.34
CA ALA A 37 0.43 7.54 -3.03
C ALA A 37 -1.03 7.12 -2.85
N ALA A 38 -1.97 7.93 -3.33
CA ALA A 38 -3.40 7.64 -3.20
C ALA A 38 -3.83 6.42 -4.03
N ALA A 39 -3.31 6.30 -5.26
CA ALA A 39 -3.59 5.17 -6.13
C ALA A 39 -2.96 3.87 -5.61
N ALA A 40 -1.73 3.94 -5.10
CA ALA A 40 -1.07 2.81 -4.47
C ALA A 40 -1.80 2.35 -3.21
N ALA A 41 -2.34 3.27 -2.42
CA ALA A 41 -3.15 2.92 -1.26
C ALA A 41 -4.46 2.24 -1.66
N ALA A 42 -5.18 2.78 -2.64
CA ALA A 42 -6.45 2.22 -3.11
C ALA A 42 -6.30 0.80 -3.70
N ALA A 43 -5.19 0.52 -4.39
CA ALA A 43 -4.90 -0.81 -4.93
C ALA A 43 -4.60 -1.87 -3.86
N PHE A 44 -4.31 -1.44 -2.63
CA PHE A 44 -3.92 -2.29 -1.52
C PHE A 44 -4.79 -2.05 -0.27
N VAL A 45 -6.07 -1.66 -0.42
CA VAL A 45 -7.04 -1.55 0.69
C VAL A 45 -7.42 -2.91 1.26
#